data_AF-W7JY37-F1
#
_entry.id   AF-W7JY37-F1
#
_cell.length_a   1.000
_cell.length_b   1.000
_cell.length_c   1.000
_cell.angle_alpha   90.00
_cell.angle_beta   90.00
_cell.angle_gamma   90.00
#
_symmetry.space_group_name_H-M   'P 1'
#
loop_
_entity.id
_entity.type
_entity.pdbx_description
1 polymer ?
#
loop_
_entity_poly.entity_id
_entity_poly.type
_entity_poly.pdbx_seq_one_letter_code
_entity_poly.pdbx_strand_id
1 'polypeptide(L)'
;MFNAASVHDILENSRHYGFDTKFSFNLPLLVERRDKYIQRLNNIYRQNLSKDKVDLYEGTASFLSENRILIKGTKDNNNKDNGPLNEEILEGRNILIAVGNKPVFPPVKGIENTISSDEFFNIKESKKIGIVGSGYIAVELINVIKRLGIDSYIFARGNRILRKFDESVINVLENDMKKNNINIVTFADVVEIKKVSDKNLSIHLSDGRIYEHFDHVIYCVGRSPDTENLNLEKLNVETNNNYIVVDENQRTSVNNIYAVGDCCMVKKSKEIEDLNLLKLYNEETYLNKKENVTEDIFYNVQLTPVAINAGRLLADRLFLKKTRKTNYKLIPTVIFSHPPIGTIGLSEEAAIQIYGKENVKIYESKFTNLFFSVYDIEPELKEKTYLKLVCVGKDELIKGLHIIGLNADEIVQGFAVALKMNATKKDFDETIPIHPTAAEEFLTLQPWMK
;
A
#
# COMPACT_ATOMS: atom_id res chain seq x y z
N MET A 1 -0.84 2.73 14.46
CA MET A 1 -1.84 3.79 14.21
C MET A 1 -3.21 3.19 13.92
N PHE A 2 -3.35 2.32 12.89
CA PHE A 2 -4.59 1.58 12.60
C PHE A 2 -5.24 0.94 13.85
N ASN A 3 -4.50 0.13 14.62
CA ASN A 3 -5.08 -0.49 15.82
C ASN A 3 -5.50 0.53 16.91
N ALA A 4 -4.82 1.68 17.00
CA ALA A 4 -5.21 2.72 17.95
C ALA A 4 -6.55 3.36 17.56
N ALA A 5 -6.74 3.59 16.25
CA ALA A 5 -8.03 4.00 15.69
C ALA A 5 -9.12 2.93 15.94
N SER A 6 -8.80 1.65 15.77
CA SER A 6 -9.76 0.58 16.11
C SER A 6 -10.11 0.55 17.60
N VAL A 7 -9.12 0.71 18.50
CA VAL A 7 -9.37 0.80 19.95
C VAL A 7 -10.27 1.97 20.30
N HIS A 8 -10.08 3.12 19.65
CA HIS A 8 -10.98 4.27 19.81
C HIS A 8 -12.44 3.89 19.48
N ASP A 9 -12.68 3.26 18.33
CA ASP A 9 -14.04 2.86 17.93
C ASP A 9 -14.67 1.83 18.88
N ILE A 10 -13.86 0.93 19.45
CA ILE A 10 -14.31 -0.01 20.50
C ILE A 10 -14.70 0.75 21.78
N LEU A 11 -13.86 1.68 22.25
CA LEU A 11 -14.15 2.47 23.45
C LEU A 11 -15.39 3.35 23.28
N GLU A 12 -15.58 3.95 22.10
CA GLU A 12 -16.72 4.80 21.78
C GLU A 12 -18.04 4.01 21.75
N ASN A 13 -18.01 2.72 21.44
CA ASN A 13 -19.20 1.89 21.28
C ASN A 13 -19.39 0.83 22.37
N SER A 14 -18.49 0.77 23.35
CA SER A 14 -18.49 -0.25 24.41
C SER A 14 -19.78 -0.27 25.24
N ARG A 15 -20.52 0.86 25.31
CA ARG A 15 -21.85 0.93 25.96
C ARG A 15 -22.85 -0.10 25.44
N HIS A 16 -22.76 -0.48 24.16
CA HIS A 16 -23.63 -1.48 23.54
C HIS A 16 -23.36 -2.90 24.04
N TYR A 17 -22.22 -3.10 24.70
CA TYR A 17 -21.83 -4.33 25.36
C TYR A 17 -21.93 -4.25 26.90
N GLY A 18 -22.58 -3.22 27.44
CA GLY A 18 -22.81 -3.06 28.88
C GLY A 18 -21.65 -2.42 29.65
N PHE A 19 -20.71 -1.77 28.96
CA PHE A 19 -19.61 -1.06 29.61
C PHE A 19 -19.92 0.44 29.78
N ASP A 20 -19.75 0.96 31.00
CA ASP A 20 -19.76 2.40 31.25
C ASP A 20 -18.36 2.99 31.00
N THR A 21 -18.14 3.53 29.80
CA THR A 21 -16.83 4.05 29.40
C THR A 21 -16.85 5.56 29.25
N LYS A 22 -15.94 6.23 29.94
CA LYS A 22 -15.57 7.64 29.70
C LYS A 22 -14.07 7.68 29.49
N PHE A 23 -13.62 8.20 28.35
CA PHE A 23 -12.21 8.21 27.99
C PHE A 23 -11.80 9.54 27.34
N SER A 24 -10.49 9.75 27.24
CA SER A 24 -9.90 10.80 26.42
C SER A 24 -8.73 10.21 25.64
N PHE A 25 -8.42 10.82 24.50
CA PHE A 25 -7.32 10.39 23.64
C PHE A 25 -6.15 11.40 23.70
N ASN A 26 -4.92 10.89 23.76
CA ASN A 26 -3.69 11.69 23.81
C ASN A 26 -2.75 11.23 22.68
N LEU A 27 -2.77 11.95 21.56
CA LEU A 27 -1.94 11.66 20.39
C LEU A 27 -0.42 11.70 20.71
N PRO A 28 0.11 12.68 21.46
CA PRO A 28 1.52 12.67 21.87
C PRO A 28 1.94 11.37 22.57
N LEU A 29 1.10 10.82 23.45
CA LEU A 29 1.38 9.56 24.13
C LEU A 29 1.41 8.36 23.16
N LEU A 30 0.48 8.31 22.20
CA LEU A 30 0.48 7.29 21.14
C LEU A 30 1.77 7.36 20.31
N VAL A 31 2.19 8.58 19.92
CA VAL A 31 3.43 8.81 19.15
C VAL A 31 4.64 8.31 19.94
N GLU A 32 4.77 8.68 21.23
CA GLU A 32 5.88 8.22 22.09
C GLU A 32 5.93 6.69 22.20
N ARG A 33 4.77 6.03 22.40
CA ARG A 33 4.69 4.57 22.53
C ARG A 33 5.04 3.86 21.22
N ARG A 34 4.57 4.40 20.09
CA ARG A 34 4.94 3.91 18.76
C ARG A 34 6.45 4.04 18.51
N ASP A 35 7.03 5.20 18.78
CA ASP A 35 8.44 5.47 18.51
C ASP A 35 9.36 4.61 19.37
N LYS A 36 8.99 4.37 20.64
CA LYS A 36 9.70 3.44 21.52
C LYS A 36 9.72 2.02 20.95
N TYR A 37 8.63 1.58 20.32
CA TYR A 37 8.58 0.26 19.67
C TYR A 37 9.46 0.22 18.40
N ILE A 38 9.41 1.26 17.57
CA ILE A 38 10.26 1.37 16.36
C ILE A 38 11.75 1.37 16.74
N GLN A 39 12.15 2.15 17.76
CA GLN A 39 13.52 2.19 18.25
C GLN A 39 14.00 0.80 18.71
N ARG A 40 13.13 0.04 19.39
CA ARG A 40 13.43 -1.35 19.75
C ARG A 40 13.67 -2.22 18.52
N LEU A 41 12.87 -2.08 17.46
CA LEU A 41 13.07 -2.83 16.21
C LEU A 41 14.42 -2.49 15.56
N ASN A 42 14.80 -1.21 15.49
CA ASN A 42 16.10 -0.81 14.93
C ASN A 42 17.26 -1.52 15.63
N ASN A 43 17.22 -1.59 16.98
CA ASN A 43 18.22 -2.31 17.76
C ASN A 43 18.21 -3.82 17.50
N ILE A 44 17.03 -4.44 17.37
CA ILE A 44 16.89 -5.86 17.03
C ILE A 44 17.53 -6.16 15.67
N TYR A 45 17.27 -5.33 14.65
CA TYR A 45 17.85 -5.54 13.33
C TYR A 45 19.37 -5.38 13.33
N ARG A 46 19.92 -4.36 14.01
CA ARG A 46 21.38 -4.22 14.17
C ARG A 46 21.99 -5.45 14.85
N GLN A 47 21.33 -5.98 15.89
CA GLN A 47 21.78 -7.19 16.57
C GLN A 47 21.74 -8.43 15.66
N ASN A 48 20.69 -8.60 14.86
CA ASN A 48 20.56 -9.73 13.96
C ASN A 48 21.62 -9.71 12.86
N LEU A 49 21.93 -8.54 12.29
CA LEU A 49 23.02 -8.38 11.33
C LEU A 49 24.35 -8.86 11.93
N SER A 50 24.69 -8.45 13.15
CA SER A 50 25.90 -8.92 13.82
C SER A 50 25.90 -10.43 14.12
N LYS A 51 24.76 -11.01 14.51
CA LYS A 51 24.62 -12.47 14.73
C LYS A 51 24.90 -13.27 13.47
N ASP A 52 24.44 -12.76 12.34
CA ASP A 52 24.63 -13.39 11.02
C ASP A 52 25.97 -12.99 10.37
N LYS A 53 26.85 -12.30 11.11
CA LYS A 53 28.18 -11.86 10.68
C LYS A 53 28.14 -10.93 9.46
N VAL A 54 27.12 -10.08 9.40
CA VAL A 54 26.99 -9.02 8.39
C VAL A 54 27.59 -7.74 8.94
N ASP A 55 28.57 -7.19 8.23
CA ASP A 55 29.18 -5.91 8.55
C ASP A 55 28.26 -4.76 8.09
N LEU A 56 27.74 -4.01 9.05
CA LEU A 56 26.89 -2.84 8.80
C LEU A 56 27.75 -1.58 8.67
N TYR A 57 27.51 -0.82 7.61
CA TYR A 57 28.11 0.48 7.37
C TYR A 57 27.04 1.57 7.33
N GLU A 58 27.27 2.67 8.03
CA GLU A 58 26.33 3.78 8.13
C GLU A 58 26.82 4.98 7.32
N GLY A 59 26.12 5.26 6.22
CA GLY A 59 26.44 6.35 5.31
C GLY A 59 25.64 6.27 4.02
N THR A 60 25.73 7.31 3.21
CA THR A 60 25.16 7.33 1.86
C THR A 60 26.12 6.61 0.91
N ALA A 61 25.61 5.56 0.25
CA ALA A 61 26.36 4.78 -0.72
C ALA A 61 26.22 5.36 -2.14
N SER A 62 27.30 5.34 -2.93
CA SER A 62 27.26 5.61 -4.37
C SER A 62 28.30 4.78 -5.12
N PHE A 63 28.05 4.47 -6.39
CA PHE A 63 28.96 3.65 -7.19
C PHE A 63 30.20 4.44 -7.65
N LEU A 64 31.38 3.83 -7.52
CA LEU A 64 32.63 4.28 -8.16
C LEU A 64 32.98 3.45 -9.40
N SER A 65 32.70 2.15 -9.38
CA SER A 65 32.80 1.20 -10.49
C SER A 65 31.86 0.02 -10.25
N GLU A 66 31.76 -0.93 -11.20
CA GLU A 66 30.87 -2.10 -11.09
C GLU A 66 31.06 -2.93 -9.81
N ASN A 67 32.22 -2.85 -9.18
CA ASN A 67 32.62 -3.61 -8.00
C ASN A 67 33.06 -2.73 -6.82
N ARG A 68 32.96 -1.40 -6.90
CA ARG A 68 33.41 -0.48 -5.84
C ARG A 68 32.34 0.52 -5.45
N ILE A 69 32.08 0.60 -4.15
CA ILE A 69 31.08 1.49 -3.54
C ILE A 69 31.79 2.47 -2.63
N LEU A 70 31.50 3.76 -2.82
CA LEU A 70 31.87 4.82 -1.88
C LEU A 70 30.76 4.97 -0.84
N ILE A 71 31.14 4.94 0.44
CA ILE A 71 30.26 5.23 1.57
C ILE A 71 30.69 6.57 2.15
N LYS A 72 29.79 7.55 2.13
CA LYS A 72 29.99 8.84 2.79
C LYS A 72 29.22 8.86 4.08
N GLY A 73 29.91 9.07 5.20
CA GLY A 73 29.27 9.22 6.50
C GLY A 73 28.20 10.32 6.47
N THR A 74 27.11 10.13 7.22
CA THR A 74 26.05 11.13 7.37
C THR A 74 26.33 12.00 8.58
N LYS A 75 26.02 13.30 8.47
CA LYS A 75 26.07 14.22 9.61
C LYS A 75 25.02 13.82 10.66
N ASP A 76 25.41 13.83 11.93
CA ASP A 76 24.45 13.73 13.02
C ASP A 76 23.77 15.10 13.17
N ASN A 77 22.46 15.16 12.88
CA ASN A 77 21.67 16.39 13.00
C ASN A 77 21.55 16.86 14.45
N ASN A 78 21.87 16.02 15.44
CA ASN A 78 21.88 16.38 16.86
C ASN A 78 23.25 16.86 17.37
N ASN A 79 24.30 16.80 16.54
CA ASN A 79 25.65 17.17 16.94
C ASN A 79 26.16 18.36 16.11
N LYS A 80 26.36 19.52 16.76
CA LYS A 80 26.78 20.76 16.08
C LYS A 80 28.22 20.73 15.58
N ASP A 81 29.06 19.85 16.13
CA ASP A 81 30.42 19.56 15.65
C ASP A 81 30.43 18.27 14.84
N ASN A 82 29.87 18.32 13.63
CA ASN A 82 30.13 17.29 12.64
C ASN A 82 31.53 17.53 12.07
N GLY A 83 32.53 16.80 12.58
CA GLY A 83 33.86 16.73 11.97
C GLY A 83 33.81 16.31 10.49
N PRO A 84 34.97 16.22 9.80
CA PRO A 84 34.99 15.76 8.40
C PRO A 84 34.27 14.41 8.30
N LEU A 85 33.37 14.30 7.32
CA LEU A 85 32.64 13.06 7.07
C LEU A 85 33.64 11.99 6.65
N ASN A 86 33.63 10.85 7.34
CA ASN A 86 34.44 9.72 6.93
C ASN A 86 33.97 9.21 5.56
N GLU A 87 34.93 8.96 4.67
CA GLU A 87 34.69 8.29 3.40
C GLU A 87 35.37 6.92 3.43
N GLU A 88 34.63 5.88 3.04
CA GLU A 88 35.14 4.51 2.95
C GLU A 88 34.83 3.93 1.57
N ILE A 89 35.74 3.13 1.03
CA ILE A 89 35.55 2.44 -0.24
C ILE A 89 35.48 0.95 0.04
N LEU A 90 34.37 0.33 -0.33
CA LEU A 90 34.18 -1.11 -0.25
C LEU A 90 34.29 -1.74 -1.64
N GLU A 91 34.89 -2.92 -1.71
CA GLU A 91 34.92 -3.75 -2.93
C GLU A 91 33.99 -4.95 -2.76
N GLY A 92 33.06 -5.14 -3.69
CA GLY A 92 32.03 -6.18 -3.64
C GLY A 92 31.95 -6.96 -4.93
N ARG A 93 31.89 -8.29 -4.84
CA ARG A 93 31.75 -9.18 -6.02
C ARG A 93 30.35 -9.11 -6.64
N ASN A 94 29.32 -9.14 -5.80
CA ASN A 94 27.92 -9.02 -6.19
C ASN A 94 27.32 -7.86 -5.41
N ILE A 95 26.67 -6.92 -6.09
CA ILE A 95 26.12 -5.71 -5.46
C ILE A 95 24.60 -5.70 -5.63
N LEU A 96 23.87 -5.50 -4.54
CA LEU A 96 22.42 -5.42 -4.52
C LEU A 96 21.96 -4.00 -4.21
N ILE A 97 21.16 -3.41 -5.09
CA ILE A 97 20.49 -2.13 -4.87
C ILE A 97 19.10 -2.38 -4.28
N ALA A 98 18.85 -1.87 -3.08
CA ALA A 98 17.59 -2.05 -2.34
C ALA A 98 17.17 -0.75 -1.61
N VAL A 99 17.22 0.37 -2.33
CA VAL A 99 17.05 1.73 -1.78
C VAL A 99 15.59 2.18 -1.65
N GLY A 100 14.64 1.38 -2.14
CA GLY A 100 13.21 1.70 -2.06
C GLY A 100 12.85 3.03 -2.74
N ASN A 101 11.79 3.68 -2.23
CA ASN A 101 11.23 4.89 -2.79
C ASN A 101 11.12 6.05 -1.78
N LYS A 102 10.97 7.28 -2.27
CA LYS A 102 10.65 8.50 -1.55
C LYS A 102 9.31 9.11 -2.00
N PRO A 103 8.60 9.86 -1.14
CA PRO A 103 7.40 10.59 -1.55
C PRO A 103 7.65 11.56 -2.70
N VAL A 104 6.66 11.70 -3.59
CA VAL A 104 6.73 12.65 -4.72
C VAL A 104 5.91 13.90 -4.41
N PHE A 105 6.53 15.07 -4.57
CA PHE A 105 5.87 16.37 -4.52
C PHE A 105 5.73 16.93 -5.95
N PRO A 106 4.51 17.03 -6.50
CA PRO A 106 4.31 17.54 -7.85
C PRO A 106 4.50 19.06 -7.92
N PRO A 107 4.74 19.63 -9.12
CA PRO A 107 4.94 21.07 -9.32
C PRO A 107 3.60 21.83 -9.22
N VAL A 108 3.00 21.85 -8.04
CA VAL A 108 1.78 22.59 -7.70
C VAL A 108 2.15 23.86 -6.94
N LYS A 109 1.46 24.97 -7.20
CA LYS A 109 1.72 26.23 -6.50
C LYS A 109 1.44 26.08 -5.00
N GLY A 110 2.42 26.40 -4.15
CA GLY A 110 2.27 26.26 -2.69
C GLY A 110 2.54 24.86 -2.16
N ILE A 111 3.12 23.96 -2.95
CA ILE A 111 3.48 22.60 -2.53
C ILE A 111 4.45 22.60 -1.34
N GLU A 112 5.29 23.63 -1.21
CA GLU A 112 6.20 23.86 -0.08
C GLU A 112 5.49 24.06 1.27
N ASN A 113 4.18 24.33 1.25
CA ASN A 113 3.34 24.42 2.46
C ASN A 113 2.78 23.06 2.89
N THR A 114 3.07 21.99 2.17
CA THR A 114 2.55 20.64 2.40
C THR A 114 3.58 19.73 3.06
N ILE A 115 3.12 18.55 3.46
CA ILE A 115 3.96 17.48 3.98
C ILE A 115 3.64 16.16 3.26
N SER A 116 4.45 15.13 3.44
CA SER A 116 4.20 13.80 2.91
C SER A 116 3.65 12.84 3.98
N SER A 117 3.44 11.58 3.58
CA SER A 117 3.17 10.48 4.53
C SER A 117 4.27 10.30 5.57
N ASP A 118 5.51 10.69 5.27
CA ASP A 118 6.64 10.48 6.17
C ASP A 118 6.54 11.43 7.38
N GLU A 119 6.22 12.71 7.15
CA GLU A 119 6.03 13.69 8.22
C GLU A 119 4.73 13.50 9.02
N PHE A 120 3.71 12.83 8.45
CA PHE A 120 2.48 12.50 9.18
C PHE A 120 2.78 11.83 10.53
N PHE A 121 3.78 10.95 10.56
CA PHE A 121 4.16 10.24 11.78
C PHE A 121 4.71 11.17 12.87
N ASN A 122 5.12 12.40 12.54
CA ASN A 122 5.61 13.38 13.51
C ASN A 122 4.51 14.30 14.05
N ILE A 123 3.29 14.25 13.50
CA ILE A 123 2.17 15.08 13.97
C ILE A 123 1.76 14.62 15.38
N LYS A 124 1.77 15.58 16.31
CA LYS A 124 1.34 15.37 17.71
C LYS A 124 0.06 16.12 18.05
N GLU A 125 -0.33 17.10 17.22
CA GLU A 125 -1.48 17.96 17.45
C GLU A 125 -2.05 18.46 16.11
N SER A 126 -3.34 18.24 15.88
CA SER A 126 -4.10 18.82 14.77
C SER A 126 -5.60 18.75 15.07
N LYS A 127 -6.36 19.68 14.50
CA LYS A 127 -7.82 19.73 14.50
C LYS A 127 -8.41 19.40 13.12
N LYS A 128 -7.72 19.75 12.03
CA LYS A 128 -8.21 19.52 10.66
C LYS A 128 -7.06 19.18 9.69
N ILE A 129 -7.19 18.06 8.99
CA ILE A 129 -6.21 17.58 8.00
C ILE A 129 -6.87 17.34 6.64
N GLY A 130 -6.21 17.79 5.58
CA GLY A 130 -6.55 17.49 4.20
C GLY A 130 -5.53 16.55 3.57
N ILE A 131 -5.96 15.47 2.93
CA ILE A 131 -5.09 14.57 2.18
C ILE A 131 -5.39 14.71 0.68
N VAL A 132 -4.37 15.02 -0.11
CA VAL A 132 -4.45 15.02 -1.58
C VAL A 132 -3.89 13.71 -2.11
N GLY A 133 -4.76 12.88 -2.68
CA GLY A 133 -4.44 11.53 -3.10
C GLY A 133 -5.60 10.57 -2.86
N SER A 134 -5.62 9.45 -3.59
CA SER A 134 -6.69 8.44 -3.51
C SER A 134 -6.18 6.99 -3.56
N GLY A 135 -4.86 6.81 -3.40
CA GLY A 135 -4.24 5.50 -3.24
C GLY A 135 -4.40 4.94 -1.83
N TYR A 136 -3.88 3.73 -1.61
CA TYR A 136 -4.02 3.02 -0.33
C TYR A 136 -3.50 3.84 0.86
N ILE A 137 -2.31 4.46 0.77
CA ILE A 137 -1.75 5.31 1.85
C ILE A 137 -2.71 6.43 2.22
N ALA A 138 -3.26 7.15 1.23
CA ALA A 138 -4.17 8.27 1.48
C ALA A 138 -5.42 7.81 2.25
N VAL A 139 -5.98 6.66 1.86
CA VAL A 139 -7.19 6.10 2.45
C VAL A 139 -6.93 5.54 3.86
N GLU A 140 -5.82 4.83 4.07
CA GLU A 140 -5.42 4.35 5.40
C GLU A 140 -5.24 5.53 6.37
N LEU A 141 -4.46 6.54 5.95
CA LEU A 141 -4.18 7.70 6.79
C LEU A 141 -5.44 8.49 7.11
N ILE A 142 -6.33 8.78 6.15
CA ILE A 142 -7.52 9.58 6.43
C ILE A 142 -8.49 8.86 7.38
N ASN A 143 -8.61 7.53 7.26
CA ASN A 143 -9.43 6.74 8.16
C ASN A 143 -8.86 6.76 9.59
N VAL A 144 -7.55 6.56 9.73
CA VAL A 144 -6.85 6.71 11.01
C VAL A 144 -7.07 8.09 11.60
N ILE A 145 -6.79 9.16 10.84
CA ILE A 145 -6.91 10.55 11.29
C ILE A 145 -8.31 10.82 11.87
N LYS A 146 -9.36 10.40 11.16
CA LYS A 146 -10.74 10.62 11.61
C LYS A 146 -11.02 9.98 12.96
N ARG A 147 -10.61 8.72 13.15
CA ARG A 147 -10.80 7.98 14.41
C ARG A 147 -9.92 8.50 15.54
N LEU A 148 -8.94 9.35 15.26
CA LEU A 148 -8.18 10.07 16.29
C LEU A 148 -8.82 11.43 16.66
N GLY A 149 -10.05 11.69 16.21
CA GLY A 149 -10.84 12.87 16.56
C GLY A 149 -10.57 14.11 15.71
N ILE A 150 -9.90 13.95 14.55
CA ILE A 150 -9.46 15.06 13.70
C ILE A 150 -10.41 15.20 12.49
N ASP A 151 -10.84 16.43 12.19
CA ASP A 151 -11.66 16.69 11.00
C ASP A 151 -10.87 16.40 9.72
N SER A 152 -11.51 15.72 8.77
CA SER A 152 -10.82 14.91 7.77
C SER A 152 -11.40 15.11 6.38
N TYR A 153 -10.55 15.49 5.43
CA TYR A 153 -10.87 15.61 4.01
C TYR A 153 -9.88 14.80 3.16
N ILE A 154 -10.39 14.08 2.17
CA ILE A 154 -9.60 13.41 1.14
C ILE A 154 -10.01 13.93 -0.24
N PHE A 155 -9.03 14.35 -1.03
CA PHE A 155 -9.21 14.93 -2.36
C PHE A 155 -8.74 13.93 -3.42
N ALA A 156 -9.68 13.46 -4.24
CA ALA A 156 -9.45 12.51 -5.31
C ALA A 156 -9.68 13.16 -6.67
N ARG A 157 -8.72 13.02 -7.59
CA ARG A 157 -8.85 13.52 -8.97
C ARG A 157 -9.95 12.82 -9.78
N GLY A 158 -10.19 11.54 -9.50
CA GLY A 158 -11.18 10.74 -10.21
C GLY A 158 -12.58 10.81 -9.57
N ASN A 159 -13.46 9.93 -10.04
CA ASN A 159 -14.84 9.81 -9.57
C ASN A 159 -14.99 9.08 -8.23
N ARG A 160 -13.98 8.27 -7.83
CA ARG A 160 -13.95 7.51 -6.57
C ARG A 160 -12.52 7.34 -6.05
N ILE A 161 -12.38 7.01 -4.78
CA ILE A 161 -11.08 6.58 -4.21
C ILE A 161 -10.70 5.18 -4.71
N LEU A 162 -9.44 4.76 -4.52
CA LEU A 162 -9.00 3.38 -4.78
C LEU A 162 -9.43 2.83 -6.17
N ARG A 163 -9.27 3.65 -7.21
CA ARG A 163 -9.76 3.37 -8.58
C ARG A 163 -9.32 2.04 -9.18
N LYS A 164 -8.22 1.48 -8.69
CA LYS A 164 -7.65 0.21 -9.16
C LYS A 164 -8.30 -1.04 -8.57
N PHE A 165 -9.13 -0.87 -7.55
CA PHE A 165 -9.79 -1.96 -6.81
C PHE A 165 -11.24 -2.13 -7.26
N ASP A 166 -11.82 -3.30 -6.92
CA ASP A 166 -13.19 -3.67 -7.28
C ASP A 166 -14.20 -2.61 -6.80
N GLU A 167 -15.02 -2.12 -7.73
CA GLU A 167 -15.87 -0.96 -7.50
C GLU A 167 -16.90 -1.19 -6.39
N SER A 168 -17.49 -2.40 -6.31
CA SER A 168 -18.50 -2.72 -5.28
C SER A 168 -17.92 -2.64 -3.87
N VAL A 169 -16.67 -3.10 -3.70
CA VAL A 169 -15.93 -3.01 -2.44
C VAL A 169 -15.69 -1.56 -2.05
N ILE A 170 -15.29 -0.73 -3.02
CA ILE A 170 -15.02 0.70 -2.78
C ILE A 170 -16.31 1.47 -2.48
N ASN A 171 -17.43 1.12 -3.11
CA ASN A 171 -18.72 1.72 -2.79
C ASN A 171 -19.09 1.51 -1.32
N VAL A 172 -18.89 0.30 -0.79
CA VAL A 172 -19.08 0.02 0.64
C VAL A 172 -18.14 0.86 1.51
N LEU A 173 -16.86 0.95 1.13
CA LEU A 173 -15.89 1.77 1.86
C LEU A 173 -16.29 3.25 1.90
N GLU A 174 -16.57 3.87 0.75
CA GLU A 174 -16.90 5.30 0.70
C GLU A 174 -18.19 5.61 1.48
N ASN A 175 -19.15 4.69 1.47
CA ASN A 175 -20.40 4.84 2.21
C ASN A 175 -20.11 4.84 3.73
N ASP A 176 -19.29 3.91 4.21
CA ASP A 176 -18.91 3.85 5.62
C ASP A 176 -18.03 5.05 6.04
N MET A 177 -17.08 5.47 5.19
CA MET A 177 -16.27 6.66 5.42
C MET A 177 -17.12 7.93 5.55
N LYS A 178 -18.10 8.13 4.66
CA LYS A 178 -19.03 9.28 4.70
C LYS A 178 -19.92 9.23 5.95
N LYS A 179 -20.41 8.04 6.31
CA LYS A 179 -21.18 7.81 7.56
C LYS A 179 -20.35 8.16 8.80
N ASN A 180 -19.05 7.87 8.80
CA ASN A 180 -18.09 8.29 9.82
C ASN A 180 -17.58 9.72 9.63
N ASN A 181 -18.29 10.57 8.87
CA ASN A 181 -18.00 11.98 8.64
C ASN A 181 -16.60 12.28 8.08
N ILE A 182 -16.07 11.40 7.23
CA ILE A 182 -14.92 11.71 6.38
C ILE A 182 -15.43 12.37 5.10
N ASN A 183 -14.90 13.55 4.78
CA ASN A 183 -15.29 14.30 3.60
C ASN A 183 -14.50 13.81 2.38
N ILE A 184 -15.17 13.15 1.45
CA ILE A 184 -14.57 12.67 0.20
C ILE A 184 -14.92 13.67 -0.90
N VAL A 185 -13.90 14.34 -1.44
CA VAL A 185 -14.04 15.32 -2.53
C VAL A 185 -13.51 14.70 -3.81
N THR A 186 -14.41 14.41 -4.76
CA THR A 186 -14.09 13.81 -6.06
C THR A 186 -13.94 14.88 -7.14
N PHE A 187 -13.36 14.47 -8.27
CA PHE A 187 -13.02 15.37 -9.38
C PHE A 187 -12.18 16.57 -8.93
N ALA A 188 -11.32 16.36 -7.93
CA ALA A 188 -10.55 17.41 -7.29
C ALA A 188 -9.15 17.51 -7.89
N ASP A 189 -8.94 18.51 -8.74
CA ASP A 189 -7.62 18.88 -9.23
C ASP A 189 -7.11 20.12 -8.48
N VAL A 190 -6.14 19.91 -7.59
CA VAL A 190 -5.58 20.96 -6.73
C VAL A 190 -4.60 21.81 -7.53
N VAL A 191 -4.87 23.11 -7.65
CA VAL A 191 -4.04 24.05 -8.42
C VAL A 191 -3.20 24.97 -7.53
N GLU A 192 -3.63 25.19 -6.29
CA GLU A 192 -2.91 26.06 -5.35
C GLU A 192 -3.16 25.66 -3.89
N ILE A 193 -2.13 25.77 -3.06
CA ILE A 193 -2.18 25.55 -1.62
C ILE A 193 -1.67 26.81 -0.93
N LYS A 194 -2.58 27.63 -0.40
CA LYS A 194 -2.19 28.90 0.23
C LYS A 194 -1.98 28.73 1.72
N LYS A 195 -0.88 29.26 2.22
CA LYS A 195 -0.66 29.48 3.64
C LYS A 195 -1.21 30.85 4.03
N VAL A 196 -2.32 30.86 4.78
CA VAL A 196 -2.91 32.10 5.33
C VAL A 196 -2.15 32.52 6.59
N SER A 197 -1.90 31.56 7.48
CA SER A 197 -1.07 31.72 8.67
C SER A 197 -0.47 30.37 9.06
N ASP A 198 0.28 30.31 10.17
CA ASP A 198 0.70 29.02 10.73
C ASP A 198 -0.53 28.16 11.07
N LYS A 199 -0.46 26.87 10.73
CA LYS A 199 -1.56 25.89 10.83
C LYS A 199 -2.91 26.38 10.25
N ASN A 200 -2.88 27.20 9.20
CA ASN A 200 -4.08 27.68 8.52
C ASN A 200 -3.85 27.72 7.00
N LEU A 201 -4.01 26.55 6.39
CA LEU A 201 -3.84 26.32 4.97
C LEU A 201 -5.20 26.27 4.26
N SER A 202 -5.22 26.65 2.99
CA SER A 202 -6.38 26.48 2.10
C SER A 202 -5.99 25.75 0.82
N ILE A 203 -6.87 24.83 0.39
CA ILE A 203 -6.75 24.05 -0.84
C ILE A 203 -7.69 24.66 -1.88
N HIS A 204 -7.13 25.05 -3.03
CA HIS A 204 -7.86 25.65 -4.15
C HIS A 204 -7.91 24.65 -5.29
N LEU A 205 -9.12 24.32 -5.76
CA LEU A 205 -9.35 23.40 -6.87
C LEU A 205 -9.50 24.17 -8.18
N SER A 206 -9.20 23.51 -9.31
CA SER A 206 -9.27 24.10 -10.65
C SER A 206 -10.69 24.54 -11.07
N ASP A 207 -11.72 23.97 -10.44
CA ASP A 207 -13.13 24.30 -10.69
C ASP A 207 -13.70 25.37 -9.75
N GLY A 208 -12.84 26.04 -8.98
CA GLY A 208 -13.22 27.16 -8.11
C GLY A 208 -13.70 26.77 -6.72
N ARG A 209 -13.85 25.48 -6.40
CA ARG A 209 -14.08 25.03 -5.01
C ARG A 209 -12.85 25.34 -4.15
N ILE A 210 -13.07 25.90 -2.97
CA ILE A 210 -12.03 26.24 -1.99
C ILE A 210 -12.35 25.58 -0.66
N TYR A 211 -11.33 25.00 -0.01
CA TYR A 211 -11.44 24.38 1.30
C TYR A 211 -10.40 24.98 2.24
N GLU A 212 -10.84 25.49 3.38
CA GLU A 212 -10.01 26.30 4.28
C GLU A 212 -9.80 25.65 5.65
N HIS A 213 -8.88 26.25 6.43
CA HIS A 213 -8.59 25.96 7.83
C HIS A 213 -7.94 24.60 8.10
N PHE A 214 -7.07 24.13 7.20
CA PHE A 214 -6.27 22.95 7.45
C PHE A 214 -5.01 23.28 8.27
N ASP A 215 -4.74 22.52 9.32
CA ASP A 215 -3.44 22.63 10.02
C ASP A 215 -2.33 22.03 9.16
N HIS A 216 -2.65 20.92 8.48
CA HIS A 216 -1.75 20.16 7.62
C HIS A 216 -2.47 19.74 6.34
N VAL A 217 -1.76 19.87 5.22
CA VAL A 217 -2.12 19.26 3.94
C VAL A 217 -1.08 18.21 3.60
N ILE A 218 -1.50 16.96 3.45
CA ILE A 218 -0.63 15.82 3.16
C ILE A 218 -0.77 15.45 1.69
N TYR A 219 0.35 15.41 0.96
CA TYR A 219 0.38 14.88 -0.41
C TYR A 219 0.71 13.38 -0.40
N CYS A 220 -0.21 12.58 -0.92
CA CYS A 220 -0.11 11.13 -1.06
C CYS A 220 -0.40 10.72 -2.51
N VAL A 221 0.32 11.34 -3.45
CA VAL A 221 0.10 11.17 -4.89
C VAL A 221 0.91 10.05 -5.52
N GLY A 222 2.00 9.62 -4.87
CA GLY A 222 2.87 8.56 -5.36
C GLY A 222 4.24 8.54 -4.67
N ARG A 223 5.06 7.56 -5.04
CA ARG A 223 6.45 7.43 -4.56
C ARG A 223 7.39 7.13 -5.75
N SER A 224 8.60 7.69 -5.71
CA SER A 224 9.64 7.52 -6.74
C SER A 224 10.89 6.84 -6.18
N PRO A 225 11.62 6.01 -6.93
CA PRO A 225 12.84 5.36 -6.49
C PRO A 225 13.91 6.32 -6.00
N ASP A 226 14.60 5.96 -4.92
CA ASP A 226 15.72 6.73 -4.35
C ASP A 226 17.04 6.43 -5.10
N THR A 227 17.05 6.63 -6.43
CA THR A 227 18.16 6.19 -7.31
C THR A 227 19.07 7.32 -7.81
N GLU A 228 18.65 8.57 -7.65
CA GLU A 228 19.30 9.75 -8.26
C GLU A 228 20.77 9.89 -7.82
N ASN A 229 21.06 9.62 -6.55
CA ASN A 229 22.40 9.81 -5.97
C ASN A 229 23.28 8.55 -5.99
N LEU A 230 22.85 7.48 -6.67
CA LEU A 230 23.63 6.23 -6.75
C LEU A 230 24.73 6.27 -7.81
N ASN A 231 24.73 7.28 -8.70
CA ASN A 231 25.71 7.40 -9.79
C ASN A 231 25.66 6.21 -10.79
N LEU A 232 24.46 5.72 -11.08
CA LEU A 232 24.19 4.57 -11.96
C LEU A 232 24.58 4.84 -13.43
N GLU A 233 24.52 6.09 -13.86
CA GLU A 233 24.83 6.50 -15.24
C GLU A 233 26.25 6.12 -15.65
N LYS A 234 27.23 6.21 -14.73
CA LYS A 234 28.62 5.81 -15.02
C LYS A 234 28.79 4.32 -15.29
N LEU A 235 27.80 3.50 -14.95
CA LEU A 235 27.82 2.05 -15.11
C LEU A 235 26.93 1.55 -16.25
N ASN A 236 26.21 2.45 -16.93
CA ASN A 236 25.19 2.08 -17.93
C ASN A 236 24.13 1.10 -17.38
N VAL A 237 23.78 1.23 -16.09
CA VAL A 237 22.65 0.50 -15.51
C VAL A 237 21.37 1.09 -16.09
N GLU A 238 20.56 0.27 -16.77
CA GLU A 238 19.32 0.71 -17.39
C GLU A 238 18.29 1.15 -16.34
N THR A 239 17.70 2.33 -16.56
CA THR A 239 16.61 2.86 -15.74
C THR A 239 15.44 3.30 -16.63
N ASN A 240 14.23 3.29 -16.05
CA ASN A 240 13.02 3.80 -16.67
C ASN A 240 12.23 4.60 -15.63
N ASN A 241 12.05 5.91 -15.86
CA ASN A 241 11.46 6.82 -14.88
C ASN A 241 12.09 6.67 -13.48
N ASN A 242 13.43 6.62 -13.42
CA ASN A 242 14.26 6.36 -12.22
C ASN A 242 14.20 4.94 -11.62
N TYR A 243 13.30 4.06 -12.04
CA TYR A 243 13.31 2.66 -11.60
C TYR A 243 14.41 1.89 -12.31
N ILE A 244 15.14 1.08 -11.56
CA ILE A 244 16.18 0.21 -12.10
C ILE A 244 15.51 -0.95 -12.83
N VAL A 245 15.82 -1.14 -14.11
CA VAL A 245 15.27 -2.25 -14.90
C VAL A 245 16.00 -3.54 -14.53
N VAL A 246 15.23 -4.59 -14.21
CA VAL A 246 15.77 -5.92 -13.92
C VAL A 246 15.02 -7.01 -14.68
N ASP A 247 15.66 -8.15 -14.90
CA ASP A 247 15.02 -9.36 -15.42
C ASP A 247 14.22 -10.14 -14.34
N GLU A 248 13.61 -11.27 -14.70
CA GLU A 248 12.91 -12.14 -13.76
C GLU A 248 13.81 -12.68 -12.62
N ASN A 249 15.13 -12.60 -12.81
CA ASN A 249 16.14 -13.01 -11.85
C ASN A 249 16.65 -11.85 -10.98
N GLN A 250 16.05 -10.65 -11.08
CA GLN A 250 16.44 -9.45 -10.34
C GLN A 250 17.81 -8.89 -10.75
N ARG A 251 18.32 -9.30 -11.92
CA ARG A 251 19.60 -8.87 -12.47
C ARG A 251 19.40 -7.62 -13.35
N THR A 252 20.28 -6.64 -13.20
CA THR A 252 20.29 -5.42 -14.03
C THR A 252 20.95 -5.65 -15.39
N SER A 253 21.08 -4.61 -16.21
CA SER A 253 21.90 -4.64 -17.44
C SER A 253 23.38 -4.97 -17.17
N VAL A 254 23.87 -4.74 -15.95
CA VAL A 254 25.24 -5.06 -15.53
C VAL A 254 25.26 -6.36 -14.71
N ASN A 255 26.09 -7.34 -15.13
CA ASN A 255 25.97 -8.73 -14.69
C ASN A 255 26.07 -8.97 -13.17
N ASN A 256 26.95 -8.23 -12.50
CA ASN A 256 27.21 -8.39 -11.08
C ASN A 256 26.38 -7.44 -10.20
N ILE A 257 25.49 -6.65 -10.81
CA ILE A 257 24.61 -5.70 -10.12
C ILE A 257 23.16 -6.18 -10.22
N TYR A 258 22.49 -6.18 -9.08
CA TYR A 258 21.11 -6.65 -8.91
C TYR A 258 20.29 -5.55 -8.25
N ALA A 259 18.97 -5.59 -8.39
CA ALA A 259 18.07 -4.70 -7.66
C ALA A 259 16.80 -5.43 -7.24
N VAL A 260 16.30 -5.15 -6.03
CA VAL A 260 15.04 -5.70 -5.51
C VAL A 260 14.23 -4.64 -4.78
N GLY A 261 12.94 -4.91 -4.61
CA GLY A 261 12.02 -4.00 -3.93
C GLY A 261 11.62 -2.81 -4.76
N ASP A 262 11.11 -1.78 -4.10
CA ASP A 262 10.32 -0.74 -4.75
C ASP A 262 11.12 0.09 -5.77
N CYS A 263 12.45 0.16 -5.62
CA CYS A 263 13.33 0.93 -6.50
C CYS A 263 13.55 0.32 -7.90
N CYS A 264 13.07 -0.91 -8.14
CA CYS A 264 13.28 -1.63 -9.39
C CYS A 264 11.96 -1.95 -10.09
N MET A 265 12.07 -2.24 -11.39
CA MET A 265 10.96 -2.77 -12.19
C MET A 265 11.39 -4.04 -12.92
N VAL A 266 10.56 -5.08 -12.83
CA VAL A 266 10.82 -6.38 -13.44
C VAL A 266 10.31 -6.40 -14.87
N LYS A 267 11.24 -6.54 -15.81
CA LYS A 267 10.99 -6.69 -17.24
C LYS A 267 10.63 -8.14 -17.56
N LYS A 268 9.52 -8.35 -18.28
CA LYS A 268 9.06 -9.67 -18.74
C LYS A 268 8.41 -9.60 -20.11
N SER A 269 8.46 -10.71 -20.85
CA SER A 269 7.68 -10.92 -22.08
C SER A 269 6.17 -10.87 -21.81
N LYS A 270 5.42 -10.30 -22.76
CA LYS A 270 4.00 -9.97 -22.66
C LYS A 270 3.09 -11.21 -22.53
N GLU A 271 2.32 -11.31 -21.45
CA GLU A 271 1.12 -12.16 -21.34
C GLU A 271 -0.14 -11.29 -21.08
N ILE A 272 -1.35 -11.81 -21.30
CA ILE A 272 -2.59 -11.02 -21.13
C ILE A 272 -2.90 -10.77 -19.64
N GLU A 273 -2.77 -11.78 -18.78
CA GLU A 273 -2.97 -11.63 -17.32
C GLU A 273 -2.02 -10.58 -16.70
N ASP A 274 -0.85 -10.49 -17.32
CA ASP A 274 0.28 -9.64 -16.98
C ASP A 274 -0.05 -8.14 -17.22
N LEU A 275 -0.87 -7.79 -18.23
CA LEU A 275 -1.28 -6.41 -18.49
C LEU A 275 -2.16 -5.79 -17.38
N ASN A 276 -2.93 -6.59 -16.65
CA ASN A 276 -3.77 -6.08 -15.58
C ASN A 276 -3.05 -5.98 -14.23
N LEU A 277 -1.99 -6.78 -14.02
CA LEU A 277 -1.05 -6.57 -12.91
C LEU A 277 -0.41 -5.18 -13.01
N LEU A 278 -0.12 -4.70 -14.24
CA LEU A 278 0.38 -3.34 -14.45
C LEU A 278 -0.57 -2.28 -13.95
N LYS A 279 -1.87 -2.39 -14.27
CA LYS A 279 -2.87 -1.41 -13.84
C LYS A 279 -3.01 -1.37 -12.32
N LEU A 280 -2.95 -2.53 -11.67
CA LEU A 280 -3.11 -2.64 -10.22
C LEU A 280 -1.88 -2.09 -9.49
N TYR A 281 -0.67 -2.45 -9.92
CA TYR A 281 0.54 -2.20 -9.14
C TYR A 281 1.39 -1.01 -9.61
N ASN A 282 1.33 -0.61 -10.89
CA ASN A 282 2.11 0.54 -11.39
C ASN A 282 1.32 1.85 -11.30
N GLU A 283 2.00 2.98 -11.11
CA GLU A 283 1.36 4.32 -11.11
C GLU A 283 0.82 4.71 -12.51
N GLU A 284 -0.14 5.66 -12.58
CA GLU A 284 -0.79 6.03 -13.85
C GLU A 284 0.16 6.66 -14.89
N THR A 285 1.27 7.25 -14.45
CA THR A 285 2.33 7.79 -15.31
C THR A 285 2.94 6.75 -16.24
N TYR A 286 2.80 5.45 -15.93
CA TYR A 286 3.21 4.33 -16.79
C TYR A 286 2.17 3.92 -17.83
N LEU A 287 0.92 4.39 -17.72
CA LEU A 287 -0.20 3.90 -18.50
C LEU A 287 -0.50 4.73 -19.77
N ASN A 288 0.19 5.85 -20.03
CA ASN A 288 -0.09 6.68 -21.22
C ASN A 288 1.16 7.29 -21.90
N LYS A 289 1.56 6.70 -23.03
CA LYS A 289 1.50 7.32 -24.38
C LYS A 289 1.95 6.33 -25.46
N LYS A 290 1.03 6.04 -26.39
CA LYS A 290 1.10 5.23 -27.61
C LYS A 290 0.72 3.74 -27.47
N GLU A 291 -0.51 3.46 -27.92
CA GLU A 291 -0.80 2.31 -28.78
C GLU A 291 0.19 2.32 -29.96
N ASN A 292 1.40 1.77 -29.75
CA ASN A 292 2.24 1.06 -30.72
C ASN A 292 3.69 0.90 -30.21
N VAL A 293 4.09 -0.38 -30.09
CA VAL A 293 5.46 -0.95 -29.99
C VAL A 293 6.22 -0.57 -28.71
N THR A 294 6.32 -1.45 -27.70
CA THR A 294 7.30 -2.56 -27.62
C THR A 294 6.77 -3.80 -26.85
N GLU A 295 7.41 -4.96 -27.06
CA GLU A 295 7.02 -6.31 -26.57
C GLU A 295 7.19 -6.55 -25.06
N ASP A 296 7.78 -5.60 -24.34
CA ASP A 296 8.20 -5.76 -22.96
C ASP A 296 7.21 -5.12 -21.97
N ILE A 297 6.83 -5.87 -20.93
CA ILE A 297 6.05 -5.39 -19.80
C ILE A 297 6.99 -5.17 -18.59
N PHE A 298 6.74 -4.11 -17.79
CA PHE A 298 7.49 -3.80 -16.57
C PHE A 298 6.60 -3.79 -15.32
N TYR A 299 6.89 -4.60 -14.31
CA TYR A 299 6.16 -4.60 -13.03
C TYR A 299 6.90 -3.86 -11.95
N ASN A 300 6.16 -3.07 -11.17
CA ASN A 300 6.62 -2.57 -9.89
C ASN A 300 5.55 -2.88 -8.83
N VAL A 301 5.90 -3.69 -7.82
CA VAL A 301 4.99 -4.04 -6.72
C VAL A 301 5.63 -3.61 -5.41
N GLN A 302 5.16 -2.47 -4.90
CA GLN A 302 5.73 -1.78 -3.74
C GLN A 302 5.18 -2.36 -2.43
N LEU A 303 5.48 -3.65 -2.16
CA LEU A 303 5.02 -4.36 -0.98
C LEU A 303 6.17 -5.10 -0.31
N THR A 304 6.32 -4.91 1.02
CA THR A 304 7.40 -5.52 1.81
C THR A 304 7.53 -7.04 1.62
N PRO A 305 6.45 -7.86 1.62
CA PRO A 305 6.59 -9.30 1.41
C PRO A 305 7.17 -9.68 0.04
N VAL A 306 6.92 -8.86 -0.98
CA VAL A 306 7.44 -9.06 -2.34
C VAL A 306 8.94 -8.79 -2.38
N ALA A 307 9.38 -7.67 -1.77
CA ALA A 307 10.80 -7.34 -1.65
C ALA A 307 11.58 -8.42 -0.86
N ILE A 308 11.00 -8.91 0.24
CA ILE A 308 11.57 -10.02 1.03
C ILE A 308 11.68 -11.29 0.18
N ASN A 309 10.64 -11.63 -0.59
CA ASN A 309 10.65 -12.80 -1.46
C ASN A 309 11.76 -12.69 -2.52
N ALA A 310 11.83 -11.56 -3.22
CA ALA A 310 12.84 -11.30 -4.25
C ALA A 310 14.26 -11.36 -3.71
N GLY A 311 14.54 -10.69 -2.59
CA GLY A 311 15.88 -10.70 -1.97
C GLY A 311 16.31 -12.11 -1.50
N ARG A 312 15.40 -12.86 -0.87
CA ARG A 312 15.70 -14.24 -0.41
C ARG A 312 15.92 -15.20 -1.57
N LEU A 313 15.10 -15.13 -2.62
CA LEU A 313 15.25 -16.01 -3.79
C LEU A 313 16.47 -15.65 -4.63
N LEU A 314 16.85 -14.37 -4.68
CA LEU A 314 18.10 -13.94 -5.30
C LEU A 314 19.31 -14.52 -4.54
N ALA A 315 19.33 -14.45 -3.21
CA ALA A 315 20.39 -15.05 -2.40
C ALA A 315 20.49 -16.58 -2.61
N ASP A 316 19.35 -17.28 -2.66
CA ASP A 316 19.27 -18.71 -3.00
C ASP A 316 19.95 -19.01 -4.36
N ARG A 317 19.77 -18.14 -5.37
CA ARG A 317 20.37 -18.31 -6.70
C ARG A 317 21.87 -18.06 -6.69
N LEU A 318 22.29 -16.95 -6.07
CA LEU A 318 23.69 -16.52 -6.08
C LEU A 318 24.60 -17.45 -5.25
N PHE A 319 24.11 -17.94 -4.12
CA PHE A 319 24.96 -18.63 -3.15
C PHE A 319 24.66 -20.12 -3.00
N LEU A 320 23.46 -20.59 -3.38
CA LEU A 320 23.08 -22.00 -3.31
C LEU A 320 22.78 -22.65 -4.67
N LYS A 321 22.92 -21.91 -5.79
CA LYS A 321 22.65 -22.38 -7.17
C LYS A 321 21.23 -22.92 -7.38
N LYS A 322 20.24 -22.43 -6.63
CA LYS A 322 18.83 -22.79 -6.85
C LYS A 322 18.23 -22.02 -8.04
N THR A 323 17.16 -22.55 -8.63
CA THR A 323 16.49 -21.99 -9.82
C THR A 323 15.24 -21.15 -9.51
N ARG A 324 14.89 -20.99 -8.23
CA ARG A 324 13.64 -20.37 -7.79
C ARG A 324 13.60 -18.89 -8.20
N LYS A 325 12.42 -18.38 -8.58
CA LYS A 325 12.17 -16.97 -8.91
C LYS A 325 10.90 -16.47 -8.24
N THR A 326 10.82 -15.16 -8.02
CA THR A 326 9.61 -14.51 -7.49
C THR A 326 8.50 -14.59 -8.53
N ASN A 327 7.30 -14.98 -8.08
CA ASN A 327 6.11 -14.90 -8.89
C ASN A 327 5.37 -13.60 -8.56
N TYR A 328 5.22 -12.73 -9.55
CA TYR A 328 4.52 -11.44 -9.40
C TYR A 328 3.02 -11.53 -9.73
N LYS A 329 2.54 -12.70 -10.16
CA LYS A 329 1.10 -12.97 -10.31
C LYS A 329 0.47 -13.30 -8.96
N LEU A 330 -0.80 -12.93 -8.78
CA LEU A 330 -1.63 -13.31 -7.64
C LEU A 330 -1.04 -12.91 -6.27
N ILE A 331 -0.69 -11.63 -6.13
CA ILE A 331 -0.19 -11.09 -4.87
C ILE A 331 -1.40 -10.68 -3.99
N PRO A 332 -1.60 -11.29 -2.80
CA PRO A 332 -2.63 -10.85 -1.88
C PRO A 332 -2.26 -9.48 -1.31
N THR A 333 -3.26 -8.61 -1.19
CA THR A 333 -3.09 -7.25 -0.67
C THR A 333 -4.16 -6.95 0.38
N VAL A 334 -3.76 -6.25 1.44
CA VAL A 334 -4.66 -5.70 2.43
C VAL A 334 -4.51 -4.18 2.42
N ILE A 335 -5.63 -3.47 2.45
CA ILE A 335 -5.68 -2.02 2.70
C ILE A 335 -6.23 -1.85 4.11
N PHE A 336 -5.45 -1.26 5.00
CA PHE A 336 -5.83 -1.00 6.39
C PHE A 336 -6.70 0.26 6.52
N SER A 337 -7.75 0.34 5.68
CA SER A 337 -8.85 1.30 5.82
C SER A 337 -9.76 0.90 6.97
N HIS A 338 -10.77 1.73 7.27
CA HIS A 338 -11.82 1.37 8.21
C HIS A 338 -13.18 1.42 7.49
N PRO A 339 -13.80 0.26 7.20
CA PRO A 339 -13.33 -1.10 7.51
C PRO A 339 -12.13 -1.53 6.64
N PRO A 340 -11.32 -2.53 7.04
CA PRO A 340 -10.19 -2.99 6.24
C PRO A 340 -10.68 -3.74 5.00
N ILE A 341 -9.86 -3.73 3.95
CA ILE A 341 -10.10 -4.44 2.70
C ILE A 341 -9.04 -5.53 2.54
N GLY A 342 -9.47 -6.75 2.26
CA GLY A 342 -8.63 -7.83 1.76
C GLY A 342 -8.96 -8.13 0.29
N THR A 343 -7.94 -8.26 -0.55
CA THR A 343 -8.13 -8.47 -1.99
C THR A 343 -7.05 -9.35 -2.60
N ILE A 344 -7.46 -10.25 -3.49
CA ILE A 344 -6.58 -11.18 -4.19
C ILE A 344 -7.05 -11.29 -5.63
N GLY A 345 -6.13 -11.22 -6.60
CA GLY A 345 -6.44 -11.45 -8.00
C GLY A 345 -7.18 -10.29 -8.67
N LEU A 346 -8.00 -10.61 -9.68
CA LEU A 346 -8.64 -9.66 -10.58
C LEU A 346 -9.95 -9.11 -10.00
N SER A 347 -10.22 -7.82 -10.20
CA SER A 347 -11.57 -7.27 -10.04
C SER A 347 -12.54 -7.85 -11.09
N GLU A 348 -13.84 -7.67 -10.86
CA GLU A 348 -14.87 -8.04 -11.85
C GLU A 348 -14.62 -7.39 -13.22
N GLU A 349 -14.38 -6.06 -13.25
CA GLU A 349 -14.10 -5.33 -14.50
C GLU A 349 -12.87 -5.88 -15.22
N ALA A 350 -11.78 -6.14 -14.47
CA ALA A 350 -10.55 -6.67 -15.04
C ALA A 350 -10.74 -8.09 -15.58
N ALA A 351 -11.51 -8.94 -14.88
CA ALA A 351 -11.84 -10.28 -15.36
C ALA A 351 -12.68 -10.23 -16.64
N ILE A 352 -13.70 -9.36 -16.71
CA ILE A 352 -14.53 -9.17 -17.90
C ILE A 352 -13.69 -8.68 -19.09
N GLN A 353 -12.74 -7.78 -18.85
CA GLN A 353 -11.84 -7.27 -19.90
C GLN A 353 -10.93 -8.37 -20.48
N ILE A 354 -10.47 -9.32 -19.66
CA ILE A 354 -9.58 -10.41 -20.12
C ILE A 354 -10.38 -11.54 -20.76
N TYR A 355 -11.42 -12.00 -20.09
CA TYR A 355 -12.08 -13.28 -20.40
C TYR A 355 -13.42 -13.09 -21.13
N GLY A 356 -13.93 -11.86 -21.22
CA GLY A 356 -15.25 -11.57 -21.76
C GLY A 356 -16.36 -11.86 -20.76
N LYS A 357 -17.41 -11.02 -20.77
CA LYS A 357 -18.52 -11.08 -19.81
C LYS A 357 -19.21 -12.46 -19.75
N GLU A 358 -19.30 -13.16 -20.87
CA GLU A 358 -19.95 -14.47 -20.96
C GLU A 358 -19.20 -15.57 -20.19
N ASN A 359 -17.91 -15.36 -19.90
CA ASN A 359 -17.07 -16.33 -19.20
C ASN A 359 -16.83 -15.96 -17.73
N VAL A 360 -17.44 -14.88 -17.23
CA VAL A 360 -17.24 -14.40 -15.86
C VAL A 360 -18.52 -14.56 -15.07
N LYS A 361 -18.42 -15.27 -13.94
CA LYS A 361 -19.51 -15.43 -12.97
C LYS A 361 -19.11 -14.76 -11.65
N ILE A 362 -20.03 -13.98 -11.11
CA ILE A 362 -19.85 -13.26 -9.83
C ILE A 362 -20.73 -13.89 -8.76
N TYR A 363 -20.16 -14.01 -7.57
CA TYR A 363 -20.88 -14.32 -6.33
C TYR A 363 -20.57 -13.22 -5.33
N GLU A 364 -21.59 -12.69 -4.65
CA GLU A 364 -21.41 -11.64 -3.65
C GLU A 364 -22.36 -11.82 -2.48
N SER A 365 -21.97 -11.32 -1.30
CA SER A 365 -22.80 -11.29 -0.10
C SER A 365 -22.56 -9.99 0.66
N LYS A 366 -23.59 -9.50 1.33
CA LYS A 366 -23.55 -8.31 2.18
C LYS A 366 -24.32 -8.59 3.47
N PHE A 367 -23.65 -8.45 4.60
CA PHE A 367 -24.21 -8.74 5.91
C PHE A 367 -23.62 -7.81 6.98
N THR A 368 -24.11 -7.93 8.21
CA THR A 368 -23.56 -7.23 9.38
C THR A 368 -22.84 -8.26 10.25
N ASN A 369 -21.55 -8.05 10.50
CA ASN A 369 -20.78 -8.94 11.38
C ASN A 369 -21.46 -9.02 12.76
N LEU A 370 -21.48 -10.22 13.36
CA LEU A 370 -22.13 -10.49 14.64
C LEU A 370 -21.64 -9.57 15.77
N PHE A 371 -20.41 -9.04 15.69
CA PHE A 371 -19.88 -8.03 16.60
C PHE A 371 -20.79 -6.79 16.73
N PHE A 372 -21.46 -6.38 15.65
CA PHE A 372 -22.35 -5.22 15.67
C PHE A 372 -23.80 -5.57 16.03
N SER A 373 -24.12 -6.84 16.29
CA SER A 373 -25.51 -7.28 16.53
C SER A 373 -26.16 -6.58 17.73
N VAL A 374 -25.41 -6.37 18.82
CA VAL A 374 -25.88 -5.74 20.06
C VAL A 374 -25.86 -4.21 20.02
N TYR A 375 -25.35 -3.61 18.93
CA TYR A 375 -25.36 -2.15 18.80
C TYR A 375 -26.81 -1.69 18.68
N ASP A 376 -27.21 -0.82 19.61
CA ASP A 376 -28.56 -0.25 19.70
C ASP A 376 -28.69 0.89 18.70
N ILE A 377 -28.72 0.49 17.43
CA ILE A 377 -28.88 1.34 16.25
C ILE A 377 -29.58 0.52 15.17
N GLU A 378 -30.27 1.20 14.24
CA GLU A 378 -30.97 0.53 13.15
C GLU A 378 -30.03 -0.40 12.34
N PRO A 379 -30.48 -1.60 11.93
CA PRO A 379 -29.63 -2.58 11.24
C PRO A 379 -28.92 -2.06 9.97
N GLU A 380 -29.53 -1.13 9.22
CA GLU A 380 -28.92 -0.53 8.04
C GLU A 380 -27.82 0.49 8.37
N LEU A 381 -27.83 1.02 9.60
CA LEU A 381 -26.81 1.92 10.11
C LEU A 381 -25.67 1.17 10.80
N LYS A 382 -25.66 -0.16 10.84
CA LYS A 382 -24.52 -0.93 11.35
C LYS A 382 -23.43 -1.01 10.28
N GLU A 383 -22.17 -1.10 10.69
CA GLU A 383 -21.08 -1.37 9.76
C GLU A 383 -21.39 -2.68 8.99
N LYS A 384 -21.16 -2.66 7.68
CA LYS A 384 -21.44 -3.79 6.79
C LYS A 384 -20.15 -4.51 6.44
N THR A 385 -20.24 -5.83 6.33
CA THR A 385 -19.25 -6.68 5.66
C THR A 385 -19.78 -7.00 4.27
N TYR A 386 -18.92 -6.88 3.27
CA TYR A 386 -19.21 -7.24 1.89
C TYR A 386 -18.09 -8.09 1.33
N LEU A 387 -18.44 -9.13 0.57
CA LEU A 387 -17.47 -10.00 -0.08
C LEU A 387 -17.92 -10.37 -1.49
N LYS A 388 -16.95 -10.62 -2.36
CA LYS A 388 -17.13 -10.97 -3.77
C LYS A 388 -16.13 -12.06 -4.18
N LEU A 389 -16.63 -13.08 -4.89
CA LEU A 389 -15.82 -14.00 -5.70
C LEU A 389 -16.02 -13.71 -7.18
N VAL A 390 -14.90 -13.72 -7.91
CA VAL A 390 -14.85 -13.56 -9.37
C VAL A 390 -14.38 -14.88 -9.98
N CYS A 391 -15.32 -15.63 -10.55
CA CYS A 391 -15.10 -16.94 -11.14
C CYS A 391 -15.03 -16.85 -12.67
N VAL A 392 -14.13 -17.63 -13.28
CA VAL A 392 -13.89 -17.61 -14.73
C VAL A 392 -13.99 -19.01 -15.32
N GLY A 393 -14.70 -19.11 -16.45
CA GLY A 393 -14.83 -20.33 -17.24
C GLY A 393 -15.86 -21.32 -16.67
N LYS A 394 -15.95 -22.48 -17.32
CA LYS A 394 -16.97 -23.51 -17.02
C LYS A 394 -16.80 -24.14 -15.63
N ASP A 395 -15.56 -24.30 -15.20
CA ASP A 395 -15.23 -24.91 -13.90
C ASP A 395 -15.19 -23.87 -12.76
N GLU A 396 -15.57 -22.63 -13.04
CA GLU A 396 -15.64 -21.53 -12.07
C GLU A 396 -14.33 -21.33 -11.28
N LEU A 397 -13.19 -21.31 -11.98
CA LEU A 397 -11.90 -21.00 -11.40
C LEU A 397 -11.93 -19.62 -10.74
N ILE A 398 -11.53 -19.54 -9.47
CA ILE A 398 -11.56 -18.28 -8.74
C ILE A 398 -10.36 -17.43 -9.16
N LYS A 399 -10.60 -16.40 -9.96
CA LYS A 399 -9.57 -15.44 -10.43
C LYS A 399 -9.53 -14.15 -9.61
N GLY A 400 -10.55 -13.90 -8.80
CA GLY A 400 -10.62 -12.75 -7.89
C GLY A 400 -11.38 -13.09 -6.62
N LEU A 401 -10.91 -12.54 -5.50
CA LEU A 401 -11.56 -12.62 -4.20
C LEU A 401 -11.36 -11.29 -3.49
N HIS A 402 -12.46 -10.68 -3.07
CA HIS A 402 -12.44 -9.38 -2.40
C HIS A 402 -13.37 -9.38 -1.20
N ILE A 403 -12.94 -8.74 -0.11
CA ILE A 403 -13.73 -8.56 1.10
C ILE A 403 -13.42 -7.22 1.73
N ILE A 404 -14.45 -6.56 2.25
CA ILE A 404 -14.35 -5.39 3.12
C ILE A 404 -15.18 -5.63 4.37
N GLY A 405 -14.60 -5.36 5.54
CA GLY A 405 -15.28 -5.49 6.81
C GLY A 405 -14.33 -5.89 7.94
N LEU A 406 -14.87 -5.98 9.15
CA LEU A 406 -14.14 -6.44 10.32
C LEU A 406 -13.37 -7.75 10.05
N ASN A 407 -12.04 -7.71 10.26
CA ASN A 407 -11.09 -8.80 10.09
C ASN A 407 -10.79 -9.26 8.66
N ALA A 408 -11.21 -8.52 7.63
CA ALA A 408 -10.83 -8.79 6.24
C ALA A 408 -9.31 -8.92 6.03
N ASP A 409 -8.53 -8.19 6.84
CA ASP A 409 -7.07 -8.17 6.88
C ASP A 409 -6.43 -9.52 7.25
N GLU A 410 -7.11 -10.35 8.05
CA GLU A 410 -6.62 -11.67 8.47
C GLU A 410 -7.23 -12.81 7.66
N ILE A 411 -8.47 -12.64 7.17
CA ILE A 411 -9.22 -13.68 6.47
C ILE A 411 -8.56 -14.06 5.13
N VAL A 412 -8.08 -13.09 4.38
CA VAL A 412 -7.66 -13.31 2.98
C VAL A 412 -6.40 -14.16 2.83
N GLN A 413 -5.54 -14.26 3.84
CA GLN A 413 -4.26 -14.94 3.69
C GLN A 413 -4.41 -16.44 3.41
N GLY A 414 -5.39 -17.10 4.05
CA GLY A 414 -5.70 -18.52 3.81
C GLY A 414 -6.23 -18.75 2.40
N PHE A 415 -7.17 -17.91 1.95
CA PHE A 415 -7.74 -18.02 0.61
C PHE A 415 -6.72 -17.72 -0.50
N ALA A 416 -5.73 -16.88 -0.26
CA ALA A 416 -4.64 -16.66 -1.23
C ALA A 416 -3.87 -17.94 -1.55
N VAL A 417 -3.72 -18.85 -0.57
CA VAL A 417 -3.13 -20.17 -0.80
C VAL A 417 -4.04 -21.03 -1.69
N ALA A 418 -5.36 -21.00 -1.48
CA ALA A 418 -6.34 -21.70 -2.31
C ALA A 418 -6.33 -21.21 -3.76
N LEU A 419 -6.35 -19.88 -3.99
CA LEU A 419 -6.27 -19.32 -5.34
C LEU A 419 -4.93 -19.68 -6.01
N LYS A 420 -3.82 -19.73 -5.25
CA LYS A 420 -2.51 -20.18 -5.77
C LYS A 420 -2.52 -21.67 -6.19
N MET A 421 -3.42 -22.47 -5.62
CA MET A 421 -3.66 -23.87 -6.01
C MET A 421 -4.69 -24.00 -7.15
N ASN A 422 -5.15 -22.88 -7.73
CA ASN A 422 -6.21 -22.83 -8.74
C ASN A 422 -7.56 -23.39 -8.24
N ALA A 423 -7.91 -23.11 -6.98
CA ALA A 423 -9.20 -23.50 -6.43
C ALA A 423 -10.38 -22.96 -7.28
N THR A 424 -11.43 -23.77 -7.32
CA THR A 424 -12.71 -23.48 -7.97
C THR A 424 -13.77 -23.11 -6.94
N LYS A 425 -14.91 -22.61 -7.40
CA LYS A 425 -16.08 -22.41 -6.55
C LYS A 425 -16.52 -23.69 -5.84
N LYS A 426 -16.37 -24.84 -6.51
CA LYS A 426 -16.69 -26.16 -5.94
C LYS A 426 -15.85 -26.50 -4.71
N ASP A 427 -14.55 -26.20 -4.72
CA ASP A 427 -13.68 -26.45 -3.56
C ASP A 427 -14.13 -25.63 -2.33
N PHE A 428 -14.66 -24.43 -2.55
CA PHE A 428 -15.24 -23.60 -1.49
C PHE A 428 -16.54 -24.21 -0.97
N ASP A 429 -17.43 -24.67 -1.86
CA ASP A 429 -18.72 -25.28 -1.48
C ASP A 429 -18.57 -26.61 -0.74
N GLU A 430 -17.54 -27.40 -1.05
CA GLU A 430 -17.27 -28.69 -0.40
C GLU A 430 -16.55 -28.52 0.96
N THR A 431 -16.08 -27.32 1.27
CA THR A 431 -15.45 -27.01 2.56
C THR A 431 -16.52 -26.73 3.60
N ILE A 432 -16.58 -27.55 4.65
CA ILE A 432 -17.49 -27.33 5.80
C ILE A 432 -17.09 -26.02 6.52
N PRO A 433 -18.03 -25.06 6.73
CA PRO A 433 -17.68 -23.77 7.32
C PRO A 433 -17.42 -23.81 8.83
N ILE A 434 -16.67 -22.82 9.33
CA ILE A 434 -16.48 -22.55 10.77
C ILE A 434 -17.51 -21.51 11.23
N HIS A 435 -18.34 -21.86 12.20
CA HIS A 435 -19.46 -21.03 12.65
C HIS A 435 -19.33 -20.62 14.14
N PRO A 436 -19.62 -19.35 14.54
CA PRO A 436 -19.95 -18.20 13.68
C PRO A 436 -18.72 -17.38 13.29
N THR A 437 -18.50 -17.12 11.99
CA THR A 437 -17.39 -16.28 11.50
C THR A 437 -17.76 -15.51 10.23
N ALA A 438 -17.18 -14.32 10.01
CA ALA A 438 -17.35 -13.60 8.74
C ALA A 438 -16.75 -14.36 7.54
N ALA A 439 -15.74 -15.20 7.77
CA ALA A 439 -15.07 -15.96 6.72
C ALA A 439 -15.92 -17.11 6.17
N GLU A 440 -16.84 -17.65 6.98
CA GLU A 440 -17.70 -18.77 6.61
C GLU A 440 -18.57 -18.45 5.39
N GLU A 441 -18.92 -17.17 5.24
CA GLU A 441 -19.76 -16.66 4.16
C GLU A 441 -19.15 -16.91 2.77
N PHE A 442 -17.82 -17.01 2.63
CA PHE A 442 -17.22 -17.40 1.35
C PHE A 442 -17.60 -18.82 0.90
N LEU A 443 -17.93 -19.69 1.85
CA LEU A 443 -18.22 -21.11 1.63
C LEU A 443 -19.73 -21.37 1.47
N THR A 444 -20.57 -20.37 1.72
CA THR A 444 -22.03 -20.45 1.63
C THR A 444 -22.60 -19.61 0.47
N LEU A 445 -21.73 -19.04 -0.38
CA LEU A 445 -22.09 -18.26 -1.56
C LEU A 445 -22.84 -19.08 -2.62
N GLN A 446 -24.16 -19.25 -2.50
CA GLN A 446 -24.93 -20.04 -3.46
C GLN A 446 -25.39 -19.23 -4.69
N PRO A 447 -25.56 -19.87 -5.88
CA PRO A 447 -25.87 -19.20 -7.15
C PRO A 447 -27.18 -18.38 -7.19
N TRP A 448 -28.08 -18.62 -6.24
CA TRP A 448 -29.38 -17.95 -6.14
C TRP A 448 -29.40 -16.76 -5.18
N MET A 449 -28.31 -16.50 -4.44
CA MET A 449 -28.22 -15.30 -3.62
C MET A 449 -27.99 -14.10 -4.53
N LYS A 450 -29.00 -13.23 -4.61
CA LYS A 450 -29.00 -11.95 -5.33
C LYS A 450 -29.36 -10.85 -4.37
#